data_AF-A0A1H8VUW7-F1
#
_entry.id   AF-A0A1H8VUW7-F1
#
_cell.length_a   1.000
_cell.length_b   1.000
_cell.length_c   1.000
_cell.angle_alpha   90.00
_cell.angle_beta   90.00
_cell.angle_gamma   90.00
#
_symmetry.space_group_name_H-M   'P 1'
#
loop_
_entity.id
_entity.type
_entity.pdbx_description
1 polymer ?
#
loop_
_entity_poly.entity_id
_entity_poly.type
_entity_poly.pdbx_seq_one_letter_code
_entity_poly.pdbx_strand_id
1 'polypeptide(L)' 'MASTKLEQSALSLLTAFENAGKSVSRVIIEGRKIEIVLSTEHDADDFDRIDMRHGKT' A
#
# COMPACT_ATOMS: atom_id res chain seq x y z
N MET A 1 22.74 -9.34 -15.01
CA MET A 1 21.49 -8.93 -15.68
C MET A 1 21.38 -7.42 -15.53
N ALA A 2 21.33 -6.67 -16.63
CA ALA A 2 21.20 -5.21 -16.57
C ALA A 2 19.71 -4.86 -16.51
N SER A 3 19.27 -4.25 -15.41
CA SER A 3 17.90 -3.77 -15.30
C SER A 3 17.68 -2.59 -16.25
N THR A 4 16.52 -2.56 -16.91
CA THR A 4 16.18 -1.44 -17.78
C THR A 4 15.98 -0.18 -16.93
N LYS A 5 16.21 1.03 -17.50
CA LYS A 5 16.00 2.30 -16.78
C LYS A 5 14.60 2.42 -16.16
N LEU A 6 13.61 1.77 -16.77
CA LEU A 6 12.24 1.77 -16.30
C LEU A 6 12.06 0.89 -15.06
N GLU A 7 12.69 -0.29 -15.02
CA GLU A 7 12.72 -1.14 -13.83
C GLU A 7 13.39 -0.46 -12.64
N GLN A 8 14.49 0.26 -12.88
CA GLN A 8 15.16 1.06 -11.83
C GLN A 8 14.25 2.18 -11.32
N SER A 9 13.48 2.81 -12.21
CA SER A 9 12.52 3.85 -11.85
C SER A 9 11.36 3.26 -11.04
N ALA A 10 10.85 2.08 -11.43
CA ALA A 10 9.81 1.37 -10.69
C ALA A 10 10.28 0.97 -9.28
N LEU A 11 11.51 0.47 -9.15
CA LEU A 11 12.14 0.18 -7.85
C LEU A 11 12.29 1.44 -7.00
N SER A 12 12.74 2.55 -7.59
CA SER A 12 12.89 3.82 -6.86
C SER A 12 11.55 4.33 -6.32
N LEU A 13 10.48 4.20 -7.11
CA LEU A 13 9.12 4.56 -6.70
C LEU A 13 8.60 3.65 -5.59
N LEU A 14 8.80 2.33 -5.71
CA LEU A 14 8.44 1.36 -4.66
C LEU A 14 9.08 1.75 -3.33
N THR A 15 10.40 1.96 -3.31
CA THR A 15 11.13 2.36 -2.11
C THR A 15 10.64 3.69 -1.54
N ALA A 16 10.29 4.66 -2.40
CA ALA A 16 9.75 5.94 -1.95
C ALA A 16 8.40 5.78 -1.24
N PHE A 17 7.51 4.91 -1.74
CA PHE A 17 6.22 4.64 -1.09
C PHE A 17 6.39 3.91 0.24
N GLU A 18 7.26 2.90 0.30
CA GLU A 18 7.54 2.17 1.54
C GLU A 18 8.15 3.09 2.61
N ASN A 19 9.10 3.95 2.24
CA ASN A 19 9.67 4.95 3.14
C ASN A 19 8.65 5.99 3.63
N ALA A 20 7.59 6.22 2.85
CA ALA A 20 6.48 7.09 3.24
C ALA A 20 5.43 6.36 4.11
N GLY A 21 5.70 5.12 4.54
CA GLY A 21 4.80 4.31 5.36
C GLY A 21 3.59 3.80 4.57
N LYS A 22 3.67 3.71 3.24
CA LYS A 22 2.63 3.12 2.41
C LYS A 22 3.00 1.69 2.07
N SER A 23 2.08 0.78 2.36
CA SER A 23 2.17 -0.61 1.94
C SER A 23 1.88 -0.73 0.44
N VAL A 24 2.77 -1.33 -0.34
CA VAL A 24 2.57 -1.58 -1.78
C VAL A 24 2.21 -3.06 -1.99
N SER A 25 1.08 -3.32 -2.66
CA SER A 25 0.59 -4.67 -2.93
C SER A 25 1.11 -5.25 -4.26
N ARG A 26 1.34 -4.40 -5.26
CA ARG A 26 1.75 -4.84 -6.61
C ARG A 26 2.43 -3.71 -7.38
N VAL A 27 3.44 -4.08 -8.17
CA VAL A 27 4.04 -3.24 -9.21
C VAL A 27 3.96 -3.96 -10.55
N ILE A 28 3.44 -3.30 -11.59
CA ILE A 28 3.38 -3.81 -12.96
C ILE A 28 4.12 -2.84 -13.88
N ILE A 29 4.93 -3.37 -14.80
CA ILE A 29 5.60 -2.60 -15.84
C ILE A 29 5.08 -3.10 -17.20
N GLU A 30 4.44 -2.22 -17.96
CA GLU A 30 3.90 -2.54 -19.29
C GLU A 30 4.40 -1.50 -20.31
N GLY A 31 5.38 -1.90 -21.13
CA GLY A 31 6.01 -1.01 -22.10
C GLY A 31 6.71 0.17 -21.45
N ARG A 32 6.05 1.34 -21.43
CA ARG A 32 6.52 2.58 -20.78
C ARG A 32 5.68 3.00 -19.57
N LYS A 33 4.67 2.21 -19.21
CA LYS A 33 3.77 2.46 -18.09
C LYS A 33 4.28 1.70 -16.86
N ILE A 34 4.30 2.38 -15.71
CA ILE A 34 4.48 1.75 -14.39
C ILE A 34 3.16 1.92 -13.64
N GLU A 35 2.63 0.83 -13.11
CA GLU A 35 1.45 0.80 -12.27
C GLU A 35 1.83 0.31 -10.87
N ILE A 36 1.50 1.08 -9.84
CA ILE A 36 1.78 0.78 -8.44
C ILE A 36 0.45 0.75 -7.69
N VAL A 37 0.13 -0.40 -7.11
CA VAL A 37 -1.11 -0.60 -6.35
C VAL A 37 -0.77 -0.55 -4.86
N LEU A 38 -1.25 0.47 -4.16
CA LEU A 38 -1.11 0.56 -2.71
C LEU A 38 -2.10 -0.39 -2.03
N SER A 39 -1.66 -1.04 -0.97
CA SER A 39 -2.55 -1.75 -0.07
C SER A 39 -3.39 -0.72 0.69
N THR A 40 -4.71 -0.88 0.69
CA THR A 40 -5.55 -0.19 1.65
C THR A 40 -5.43 -0.94 2.97
N GLU A 41 -4.77 -0.34 3.96
CA GLU A 41 -4.96 -0.75 5.34
C GLU A 41 -6.43 -0.48 5.67
N HIS A 42 -7.22 -1.55 5.75
CA HIS A 42 -8.51 -1.47 6.42
C HIS A 42 -8.17 -1.30 7.90
N ASP A 43 -7.97 -0.06 8.34
CA ASP A 43 -8.18 0.34 9.73
C ASP A 43 -9.69 0.33 10.02
N ALA A 44 -10.38 -0.76 9.68
CA ALA A 44 -11.65 -1.04 10.30
C ALA A 44 -11.27 -1.54 11.68
N ASP A 45 -11.32 -0.64 12.66
CA ASP A 45 -11.26 -1.02 14.06
C ASP A 45 -12.27 -2.15 14.27
N ASP A 46 -11.77 -3.36 14.55
CA ASP A 46 -12.61 -4.55 14.77
C ASP A 46 -13.63 -4.30 15.92
N PHE A 47 -13.43 -3.24 16.71
CA PHE A 47 -14.25 -2.80 17.82
C PHE A 47 -15.20 -1.64 17.51
N ASP A 48 -15.19 -1.06 16.30
CA ASP A 48 -16.06 0.07 15.92
C ASP A 48 -17.57 -0.31 15.94
N ARG A 49 -17.87 -1.61 16.09
CA ARG A 49 -19.22 -2.17 16.21
C ARG A 49 -19.59 -2.66 17.60
N ILE A 50 -18.67 -2.62 18.57
CA ILE A 50 -18.98 -3.00 19.95
C ILE A 50 -19.37 -1.73 20.70
N ASP A 51 -20.67 -1.54 20.89
CA ASP A 51 -21.19 -0.51 21.81
C ASP A 51 -20.74 -0.86 23.24
N MET A 52 -19.61 -0.28 23.67
CA MET A 52 -19.03 -0.43 25.01
C MET A 52 -19.87 0.26 26.11
N ARG A 53 -21.08 0.73 25.79
CA ARG A 53 -22.04 1.21 26.79
C ARG A 53 -22.56 0.05 27.62
N HIS A 54 -21.83 -0.29 28.68
CA HIS A 54 -22.41 -0.94 29.86
C HIS A 54 -23.36 0.05 30.58
N GLY A 55 -24.50 0.32 29.94
CA GLY A 55 -25.59 1.12 30.47
C GLY A 55 -26.81 0.25 30.70
N LYS A 56 -26.88 -0.37 31.89
CA LYS A 56 -28.13 -0.74 32.58
C LYS A 56 -27.88 -0.45 34.06
N THR A 57 -28.34 0.68 34.59
CA THR A 57 -29.61 0.86 35.34
C THR A 57 -29.93 -0.30 36.24
#